data_AF-A0A090F8B9-F1
#
_entry.id   AF-A0A090F8B9-F1
#
_cell.length_a   1.000
_cell.length_b   1.000
_cell.length_c   1.000
_cell.angle_alpha   90.00
_cell.angle_beta   90.00
_cell.angle_gamma   90.00
#
_symmetry.space_group_name_H-M   'P 1'
#
loop_
_entity.id
_entity.type
_entity.pdbx_description
1 polymer ?
#
loop_
_entity_poly.entity_id
_entity_poly.type
_entity_poly.pdbx_seq_one_letter_code
_entity_poly.pdbx_strand_id
1 'polypeptide(L)'
;MRLSAQPARRRGTAKCIYSAPLQIDDVQIDENGDVTVSIIAQDIYSKNSAQRYKITLTEAEIGILSANYGMPRPIPSPEGTNFRSI
;
A
#
# COMPACT_ATOMS: atom_id res chain seq x y z
N MET A 1 5.39 0.52 2.95
CA MET A 1 4.35 1.54 3.25
C MET A 1 4.82 2.38 4.43
N ARG A 2 4.56 3.69 4.46
CA ARG A 2 4.89 4.55 5.62
C ARG A 2 3.62 5.22 6.14
N LEU A 3 3.27 4.94 7.40
CA LEU A 3 2.15 5.55 8.08
C LEU A 3 2.67 6.51 9.15
N SER A 4 2.17 7.74 9.17
CA SER A 4 2.50 8.73 10.21
C SER A 4 1.25 9.45 10.66
N ALA A 5 1.16 9.77 11.96
CA ALA A 5 0.11 10.61 12.50
C ALA A 5 0.70 11.81 13.22
N GLN A 6 -0.04 12.92 13.15
CA GLN A 6 0.22 14.11 13.93
C GLN A 6 -0.88 14.27 14.99
N PRO A 7 -0.55 14.65 16.23
CA PRO A 7 -1.56 14.93 17.24
C PRO A 7 -2.49 16.07 16.80
N ALA A 8 -3.80 15.85 16.85
CA ALA A 8 -4.81 16.81 16.39
C ALA A 8 -4.79 18.17 17.12
N ARG A 9 -4.25 18.23 18.34
CA ARG A 9 -4.26 19.43 19.21
C ARG A 9 -2.89 19.93 19.66
N ARG A 10 -1.79 19.22 19.36
CA ARG A 10 -0.44 19.63 19.82
C ARG A 10 0.43 19.99 18.62
N ARG A 11 1.07 21.17 18.67
CA ARG A 11 2.19 21.49 17.76
C ARG A 11 3.29 20.47 18.03
N GLY A 12 3.60 19.62 17.07
CA GLY A 12 4.60 18.58 17.19
C GLY A 12 4.87 17.90 15.85
N THR A 13 6.05 17.33 15.71
CA THR A 13 6.45 16.56 14.53
C THR A 13 5.58 15.31 14.38
N ALA A 14 5.18 15.00 13.14
CA ALA A 14 4.46 13.78 12.84
C ALA A 14 5.27 12.58 13.33
N LYS A 15 4.65 11.71 14.13
CA LYS A 15 5.27 10.46 14.57
C LYS A 15 5.05 9.40 13.49
N CYS A 16 6.10 8.66 13.18
CA CYS A 16 6.00 7.50 12.32
C CYS A 16 5.29 6.39 13.10
N ILE A 17 4.10 5.99 12.63
CA ILE A 17 3.31 4.89 13.18
C ILE A 17 3.88 3.56 12.68
N TYR A 18 4.31 3.53 11.43
CA TYR A 18 4.84 2.33 10.79
C TYR A 18 5.79 2.71 9.66
N SER A 19 6.98 2.11 9.65
CA SER A 19 8.01 2.32 8.60
C SER A 19 8.68 1.02 8.16
N ALA A 20 8.20 -0.13 8.64
CA ALA A 20 8.74 -1.43 8.25
C ALA A 20 8.13 -1.91 6.91
N PRO A 21 8.82 -2.82 6.20
CA PRO A 21 8.16 -3.62 5.17
C PRO A 21 6.99 -4.40 5.78
N LEU A 22 5.85 -4.43 5.08
CA LEU A 22 4.72 -5.26 5.46
C LEU A 22 5.14 -6.73 5.46
N GLN A 23 4.93 -7.42 6.57
CA GLN A 23 5.10 -8.86 6.64
C GLN A 23 3.79 -9.55 6.24
N ILE A 24 3.89 -10.78 5.72
CA ILE A 24 2.69 -11.54 5.34
C ILE A 24 1.77 -11.77 6.56
N ASP A 25 2.36 -11.92 7.75
CA ASP A 25 1.63 -12.12 9.00
C ASP A 25 0.84 -10.87 9.44
N ASP A 26 1.18 -9.68 8.93
CA ASP A 26 0.45 -8.44 9.17
C ASP A 26 -0.80 -8.33 8.28
N VAL A 27 -0.95 -9.22 7.29
CA VAL A 27 -1.97 -9.19 6.25
C VAL A 27 -2.93 -10.37 6.40
N GLN A 28 -4.22 -10.08 6.41
CA GLN A 28 -5.28 -11.08 6.39
C GLN A 28 -6.14 -10.86 5.17
N ILE A 29 -6.45 -11.94 4.45
CA ILE A 29 -7.38 -11.93 3.33
C ILE A 29 -8.60 -12.73 3.77
N ASP A 30 -9.79 -12.13 3.70
CA ASP A 30 -11.02 -12.81 4.07
C ASP A 30 -11.62 -13.61 2.89
N GLU A 31 -12.74 -14.31 3.16
CA GLU A 31 -13.44 -15.12 2.16
C GLU A 31 -14.04 -14.29 1.01
N ASN A 32 -14.26 -12.99 1.23
CA ASN A 32 -14.77 -12.06 0.22
C ASN A 32 -13.64 -11.46 -0.64
N GLY A 33 -12.37 -11.75 -0.31
CA GLY A 33 -11.20 -11.19 -0.95
C GLY A 33 -10.79 -9.81 -0.42
N ASP A 34 -11.40 -9.34 0.68
CA ASP A 34 -11.01 -8.09 1.30
C ASP A 34 -9.69 -8.28 2.06
N VAL A 35 -8.79 -7.32 1.90
CA VAL A 35 -7.45 -7.36 2.49
C VAL A 35 -7.42 -6.45 3.70
N THR A 36 -7.21 -7.05 4.87
CA THR A 36 -7.01 -6.33 6.13
C THR A 36 -5.55 -6.33 6.53
N VAL A 37 -4.98 -5.13 6.65
CA VAL A 37 -3.63 -4.88 7.16
C VAL A 37 -3.71 -4.43 8.62
N SER A 38 -3.06 -5.16 9.52
CA SER A 38 -2.97 -4.85 10.94
C SER A 38 -1.61 -4.25 11.30
N ILE A 39 -1.62 -3.12 12.00
CA ILE A 39 -0.39 -2.41 12.40
C ILE A 39 -0.43 -2.19 13.91
N ILE A 40 0.58 -2.66 14.63
CA ILE A 40 0.78 -2.33 16.04
C ILE A 40 1.83 -1.25 16.13
N ALA A 41 1.44 -0.10 16.66
CA ALA A 41 2.34 1.01 16.89
C ALA A 41 2.51 1.27 18.38
N GLN A 42 3.75 1.43 18.79
CA GLN A 42 4.12 1.65 20.18
C GLN A 42 4.46 3.12 20.41
N ASP A 43 4.20 3.61 21.62
CA ASP A 43 4.66 4.89 22.15
C ASP A 43 4.21 6.13 21.36
N ILE A 44 3.06 6.06 20.68
CA ILE A 44 2.54 7.18 19.88
C ILE A 44 2.11 8.34 20.79
N TYR A 45 1.19 8.11 21.72
CA TYR A 45 0.63 9.18 22.57
C TYR A 45 1.17 9.17 24.00
N SER A 46 1.55 8.00 24.51
CA SER A 46 2.10 7.80 25.85
C SER A 46 3.13 6.67 25.85
N LYS A 47 4.09 6.73 26.78
CA LYS A 47 5.14 5.72 26.95
C LYS A 47 4.53 4.38 27.39
N ASN A 48 5.07 3.28 26.88
CA ASN A 48 4.62 1.90 27.04
C ASN A 48 3.18 1.66 26.55
N SER A 49 2.71 2.46 25.61
CA SER A 49 1.35 2.31 25.07
C SER A 49 1.40 1.67 23.69
N ALA A 50 0.58 0.65 23.48
CA ALA A 50 0.40 0.03 22.17
C ALA A 50 -0.96 0.44 21.59
N GLN A 51 -0.95 1.01 20.40
CA GLN A 51 -2.14 1.28 19.59
C GLN A 51 -2.17 0.32 18.40
N ARG A 52 -3.31 -0.34 18.19
CA ARG A 52 -3.53 -1.20 17.02
C ARG A 52 -4.39 -0.47 15.99
N TYR A 53 -3.89 -0.38 14.77
CA TYR A 53 -4.59 0.14 13.61
C TYR A 53 -4.93 -1.02 12.68
N LYS A 54 -6.10 -0.95 12.05
CA LYS A 54 -6.52 -1.86 10.99
C LYS A 54 -6.96 -1.06 9.79
N ILE A 55 -6.47 -1.43 8.62
CA ILE A 55 -6.87 -0.87 7.34
C ILE A 55 -7.45 -2.03 6.53
N THR A 56 -8.72 -1.96 6.18
CA THR A 56 -9.38 -2.95 5.33
C THR A 56 -9.57 -2.32 3.96
N LEU A 57 -9.15 -3.04 2.92
CA LEU A 57 -9.26 -2.65 1.53
C LEU A 57 -10.13 -3.68 0.83
N THR A 58 -11.14 -3.18 0.12
CA THR A 58 -11.96 -3.99 -0.76
C THR A 58 -11.23 -4.33 -2.04
N GLU A 59 -11.70 -5.36 -2.76
CA GLU A 59 -11.17 -5.73 -4.07
C GLU A 59 -11.12 -4.51 -5.03
N ALA A 60 -12.16 -3.69 -5.04
CA ALA A 60 -12.23 -2.48 -5.88
C ALA A 60 -11.13 -1.46 -5.52
N GLU A 61 -10.88 -1.23 -4.24
CA GLU A 61 -9.83 -0.31 -3.77
C GLU A 61 -8.43 -0.86 -4.08
N ILE A 62 -8.23 -2.17 -3.97
CA ILE A 62 -6.98 -2.84 -4.36
C ILE A 62 -6.75 -2.69 -5.88
N GLY A 63 -7.81 -2.81 -6.69
CA GLY A 63 -7.75 -2.59 -8.13
C GLY A 63 -7.25 -1.19 -8.47
N ILE A 64 -7.75 -0.16 -7.78
CA ILE A 64 -7.31 1.23 -7.97
C ILE A 64 -5.83 1.40 -7.59
N LEU A 65 -5.39 0.80 -6.49
CA LEU A 65 -4.01 0.90 -6.02
C LEU A 65 -3.02 0.17 -6.93
N SER A 66 -3.39 -0.99 -7.47
CA SER A 66 -2.54 -1.76 -8.39
C SER A 66 -2.45 -1.14 -9.79
N ALA A 67 -3.52 -0.49 -10.27
CA ALA A 67 -3.52 0.20 -11.57
C ALA A 67 -2.50 1.36 -11.66
N ASN A 68 -2.15 2.00 -10.53
CA ASN A 68 -1.15 3.07 -10.48
C ASN A 68 0.31 2.58 -10.46
N TYR A 69 0.56 1.31 -10.16
CA TYR A 69 1.85 0.66 -10.34
C TYR A 69 1.84 -0.12 -11.65
N GLY A 70 1.74 0.65 -12.74
CA GLY A 70 1.49 0.15 -14.08
C GLY A 70 2.47 -0.91 -14.54
N MET A 71 1.92 -1.99 -15.10
CA MET A 71 2.56 -2.74 -16.17
C MET A 71 3.15 -1.75 -17.20
N PRO A 72 4.37 -1.98 -17.72
CA PRO A 72 4.89 -1.16 -18.80
C PRO A 72 3.88 -1.20 -19.96
N ARG A 73 3.56 -0.02 -20.53
CA ARG A 73 2.68 0.05 -21.70
C ARG A 73 3.20 -0.95 -22.75
N PRO A 74 2.33 -1.73 -23.41
CA PRO A 74 2.78 -2.60 -24.48
C PRO A 74 3.47 -1.73 -25.54
N ILE A 75 4.73 -2.07 -25.84
CA ILE A 75 5.49 -1.46 -26.93
C ILE A 75 4.68 -1.79 -28.20
N PRO A 76 4.25 -0.80 -29.00
CA PRO A 76 3.56 -1.11 -30.25
C PRO A 76 4.50 -1.95 -31.12
N SER A 77 4.07 -3.16 -31.46
CA SER A 77 4.77 -4.01 -32.43
C SER A 77 4.91 -3.22 -33.73
N PRO A 78 6.12 -3.10 -34.31
CA PRO A 78 6.27 -2.51 -35.63
C PRO A 78 5.70 -3.48 -36.65
N GLU A 79 4.40 -3.34 -36.96
CA GLU A 79 3.83 -3.98 -38.12
C GLU A 79 4.44 -3.38 -39.40
N GLY A 80 4.95 -4.27 -40.25
CA GLY A 80 4.90 -4.06 -41.70
C GLY A 80 6.10 -3.40 -42.37
N THR A 81 7.34 -3.86 -42.12
CA THR A 81 8.38 -3.68 -43.15
C THR A 81 8.24 -4.76 -44.21
N ASN A 82 7.48 -4.45 -45.25
CA ASN A 82 7.41 -5.21 -46.50
C ASN A 82 8.80 -5.22 -47.15
N PHE A 83 9.60 -6.27 -46.91
CA PHE A 83 10.79 -6.53 -47.71
C PHE A 83 10.36 -7.06 -49.07
N ARG A 84 10.32 -6.18 -50.07
CA ARG A 84 10.34 -6.60 -51.48
C ARG A 84 11.70 -7.20 -51.78
N SER A 85 11.73 -8.50 -52.05
CA SER A 85 12.85 -9.21 -52.65
C SER A 85 13.14 -8.64 -54.04
N ILE A 86 14.41 -8.31 -54.29
CA ILE A 86 15.00 -8.15 -55.62
C ILE A 86 15.95 -9.32 -55.86
#